data_AF-A0A847V4P1-F1
#
_entry.id   AF-A0A847V4P1-F1
#
_cell.length_a   1.000
_cell.length_b   1.000
_cell.length_c   1.000
_cell.angle_alpha   90.00
_cell.angle_beta   90.00
_cell.angle_gamma   90.00
#
_symmetry.space_group_name_H-M   'P 1'
#
loop_
_entity.id
_entity.type
_entity.pdbx_description
1 polymer ?
#
loop_
_entity_poly.entity_id
_entity_poly.type
_entity_poly.pdbx_seq_one_letter_code
_entity_poly.pdbx_strand_id
1 'polypeptide(L)'
;MKHLFGPVPSRRLGLSLGVDLLPFKTCTLDCVYCQLGPTTCLTLAREERVSPAEVLEEIRSLSEEGSDRVGDGDGGRGAVEFDYLTLAGSGEPLLHRGLEEIIRGAKEAVDKPVALLTNGTLFFQDDVRREVLEADLIIPSLDAATQPTFERINRPHPDLSIDEIVEGLVRLREEFEGEIWLEVMLVKGINDGEAALIAEAAERIGPDKVQLNTVVRPPAEPVQPLSPDEMDGMLEVFSGAEVIAEWGRDLSKMTVDLIRDLLTRRPCTLAELSSLSGLHQNEILKYLEVLEAEDKIMRLRHKDRLYFQAKDG
;
A
#
# COMPACT_ATOMS: atom_id res chain seq x y z
N MET A 1 -7.43 7.35 17.18
CA MET A 1 -7.82 7.05 15.79
C MET A 1 -7.44 5.63 15.49
N LYS A 2 -8.39 4.87 14.96
CA LYS A 2 -8.34 3.43 14.75
C LYS A 2 -8.10 3.09 13.27
N HIS A 3 -8.49 3.99 12.37
CA HIS A 3 -8.46 3.79 10.92
C HIS A 3 -7.43 4.67 10.22
N LEU A 4 -7.16 5.86 10.76
CA LEU A 4 -6.15 6.77 10.18
C LEU A 4 -4.73 6.46 10.63
N PHE A 5 -3.74 6.60 9.75
CA PHE A 5 -2.31 6.46 10.08
C PHE A 5 -1.42 7.45 9.33
N GLY A 6 -0.24 7.77 9.89
CA GLY A 6 0.64 8.80 9.34
C GLY A 6 0.29 10.23 9.79
N PRO A 7 0.47 11.26 8.95
CA PRO A 7 0.98 11.22 7.58
C PRO A 7 2.38 10.59 7.49
N VAL A 8 2.61 9.80 6.45
CA VAL A 8 3.91 9.14 6.18
C VAL A 8 4.41 9.53 4.80
N PRO A 9 5.73 9.66 4.59
CA PRO A 9 6.25 9.85 3.24
C PRO A 9 5.81 8.70 2.31
N SER A 10 5.34 9.07 1.13
CA SER A 10 4.99 8.21 0.01
C SER A 10 6.05 8.37 -1.06
N ARG A 11 6.36 7.28 -1.77
CA ARG A 11 7.31 7.29 -2.89
C ARG A 11 6.84 8.12 -4.09
N ARG A 12 5.53 8.34 -4.18
CA ARG A 12 4.88 8.96 -5.34
C ARG A 12 3.84 10.03 -5.01
N LEU A 13 3.40 10.13 -3.76
CA LEU A 13 2.34 11.04 -3.33
C LEU A 13 2.80 12.13 -2.34
N GLY A 14 4.11 12.34 -2.19
CA GLY A 14 4.62 13.27 -1.17
C GLY A 14 4.32 12.77 0.25
N LEU A 15 3.71 13.58 1.10
CA LEU A 15 3.30 13.21 2.45
C LEU A 15 1.86 12.68 2.43
N SER A 16 1.66 11.40 2.71
CA SER A 16 0.35 10.75 2.58
C SER A 16 -0.25 10.35 3.93
N LEU A 17 -1.48 10.77 4.16
CA LEU A 17 -2.29 10.36 5.30
C LEU A 17 -3.13 9.13 4.90
N GLY A 18 -2.90 8.00 5.56
CA GLY A 18 -3.52 6.73 5.19
C GLY A 18 -4.82 6.43 5.94
N VAL A 19 -5.74 5.72 5.28
CA VAL A 19 -7.03 5.25 5.81
C VAL A 19 -7.12 3.72 5.64
N ASP A 20 -7.00 2.97 6.73
CA ASP A 20 -7.11 1.51 6.75
C ASP A 20 -8.57 1.07 7.00
N LEU A 21 -9.17 0.48 5.97
CA LEU A 21 -10.58 0.06 5.96
C LEU A 21 -10.79 -1.41 6.31
N LEU A 22 -9.71 -2.18 6.55
CA LEU A 22 -9.77 -3.63 6.61
C LEU A 22 -9.15 -4.17 7.90
N PRO A 23 -9.70 -5.28 8.42
CA PRO A 23 -8.97 -6.13 9.34
C PRO A 23 -7.66 -6.60 8.72
N PHE A 24 -6.61 -6.64 9.53
CA PHE A 24 -5.25 -6.94 9.12
C PHE A 24 -5.17 -8.20 8.25
N LYS A 25 -4.56 -8.05 7.07
CA LYS A 25 -4.31 -9.12 6.09
C LYS A 25 -5.57 -9.80 5.56
N THR A 26 -6.64 -9.03 5.39
CA THR A 26 -7.80 -9.43 4.58
C THR A 26 -7.66 -8.93 3.14
N CYS A 27 -7.46 -9.86 2.20
CA CYS A 27 -7.08 -9.53 0.84
C CYS A 27 -7.65 -10.56 -0.16
N THR A 28 -7.67 -10.20 -1.43
CA THR A 28 -7.96 -11.12 -2.54
C THR A 28 -6.72 -11.87 -3.04
N LEU A 29 -5.53 -11.46 -2.59
CA LEU A 29 -4.21 -11.96 -3.00
C LEU A 29 -3.33 -12.28 -1.79
N ASP A 30 -2.42 -13.24 -1.94
CA ASP A 30 -1.34 -13.55 -1.00
C ASP A 30 0.06 -13.32 -1.61
N CYS A 31 0.34 -12.07 -2.01
CA CYS A 31 1.55 -11.72 -2.75
C CYS A 31 2.85 -12.09 -2.00
N VAL A 32 3.77 -12.74 -2.71
CA VAL A 32 5.08 -13.20 -2.15
C VAL A 32 5.97 -12.05 -1.68
N TYR A 33 5.78 -10.86 -2.23
CA TYR A 33 6.53 -9.65 -1.90
C TYR A 33 5.86 -8.82 -0.78
N CYS A 34 4.71 -9.24 -0.24
CA CYS A 34 3.97 -8.45 0.74
C CYS A 34 4.77 -8.30 2.05
N GLN A 35 5.12 -7.07 2.39
CA GLN A 35 5.86 -6.73 3.61
C GLN A 35 5.06 -7.01 4.90
N LEU A 36 3.73 -7.03 4.80
CA LEU A 36 2.82 -7.19 5.95
C LEU A 36 2.77 -8.62 6.47
N GLY A 37 3.30 -9.57 5.71
CA GLY A 37 3.18 -10.99 6.02
C GLY A 37 2.16 -11.71 5.13
N PRO A 38 2.01 -13.03 5.36
CA PRO A 38 1.02 -13.85 4.69
C PRO A 38 -0.40 -13.38 4.97
N THR A 39 -1.28 -13.63 4.01
CA THR A 39 -2.70 -13.30 4.06
C THR A 39 -3.41 -14.22 5.04
N THR A 40 -4.12 -13.63 5.99
CA THR A 40 -4.81 -14.34 7.06
C THR A 40 -6.28 -14.61 6.70
N CYS A 41 -6.84 -13.77 5.82
CA CYS A 41 -8.18 -13.95 5.27
C CYS A 41 -8.13 -13.68 3.75
N LEU A 42 -8.01 -14.75 2.97
CA LEU A 42 -8.08 -14.72 1.51
C LEU A 42 -9.55 -14.84 1.09
N THR A 43 -10.13 -13.80 0.50
CA THR A 43 -11.58 -13.76 0.21
C THR A 43 -11.93 -12.80 -0.92
N LEU A 44 -13.05 -13.04 -1.60
CA LEU A 44 -13.71 -12.10 -2.51
C LEU A 44 -14.97 -11.46 -1.91
N ALA A 45 -15.34 -11.83 -0.68
CA ALA A 45 -16.56 -11.35 -0.04
C ALA A 45 -16.42 -9.87 0.34
N ARG A 46 -17.14 -9.01 -0.37
CA ARG A 46 -17.25 -7.59 -0.04
C ARG A 46 -18.20 -7.41 1.13
N GLU A 47 -17.77 -6.75 2.19
CA GLU A 47 -18.54 -6.52 3.42
C GLU A 47 -18.26 -5.12 3.99
N GLU A 48 -19.15 -4.62 4.85
CA GLU A 48 -18.84 -3.46 5.67
C GLU A 48 -17.88 -3.90 6.79
N ARG A 49 -16.58 -3.80 6.54
CA ARG A 49 -15.54 -4.32 7.44
C ARG A 49 -15.23 -3.36 8.60
N VAL A 50 -15.47 -2.08 8.37
CA VAL A 50 -15.45 -0.98 9.35
C VAL A 50 -16.59 -0.03 9.00
N SER A 51 -17.12 0.72 9.95
CA SER A 51 -18.23 1.65 9.70
C SER A 51 -17.75 2.86 8.88
N PRO A 52 -18.38 3.18 7.72
CA PRO A 52 -18.10 4.41 6.97
C PRO A 52 -18.24 5.66 7.85
N ALA A 53 -19.24 5.70 8.73
CA ALA A 53 -19.48 6.82 9.62
C ALA A 53 -18.34 7.02 10.63
N GLU A 54 -17.80 5.94 11.20
CA GLU A 54 -16.65 6.02 12.12
C GLU A 54 -15.40 6.52 11.39
N VAL A 55 -15.15 6.05 10.16
CA VAL A 55 -14.02 6.51 9.34
C VAL A 55 -14.15 8.00 9.00
N LEU A 56 -15.33 8.44 8.58
CA LEU A 56 -15.59 9.84 8.23
C LEU A 56 -15.53 10.77 9.44
N GLU A 57 -15.92 10.31 10.63
CA GLU A 57 -15.72 11.05 11.88
C GLU A 57 -14.23 11.26 12.16
N GLU A 58 -13.39 10.21 12.03
CA GLU A 58 -11.94 10.36 12.18
C GLU A 58 -11.36 11.33 11.14
N ILE A 59 -11.79 11.27 9.88
CA ILE A 59 -11.31 12.17 8.81
C ILE A 59 -11.71 13.62 9.12
N ARG A 60 -12.97 13.88 9.51
CA ARG A 60 -13.43 15.25 9.82
C ARG A 60 -12.70 15.85 11.02
N SER A 61 -12.31 15.03 11.99
CA SER A 61 -11.55 15.51 13.16
C SER A 61 -10.16 16.05 12.83
N LEU A 62 -9.62 15.78 11.63
CA LEU A 62 -8.34 16.34 11.15
C LEU A 62 -8.42 17.86 10.95
N SER A 63 -9.61 18.36 10.65
CA SER A 63 -9.89 19.78 10.39
C SER A 63 -10.19 20.56 11.68
N GLU A 64 -10.25 19.89 12.84
CA GLU A 64 -10.51 20.52 14.13
C GLU A 64 -9.21 21.06 14.76
N GLU A 65 -9.26 22.30 15.25
CA GLU A 65 -8.15 22.93 15.96
C GLU A 65 -7.76 22.10 17.20
N GLY A 66 -6.58 21.46 17.18
CA GLY A 66 -6.04 20.73 18.33
C GLY A 66 -6.03 19.21 18.22
N SER A 67 -6.15 18.64 17.01
CA SER A 67 -5.93 17.20 16.83
C SER A 67 -4.53 16.79 17.35
N ASP A 68 -4.46 15.71 18.14
CA ASP A 68 -3.25 15.23 18.83
C ASP A 68 -2.14 14.71 17.88
N ARG A 69 -2.26 14.91 16.56
CA ARG A 69 -1.18 14.62 15.62
C ARG A 69 -0.18 15.76 15.66
N VAL A 70 0.80 15.60 16.54
CA VAL A 70 2.05 16.35 16.55
C VAL A 70 2.71 16.16 15.18
N GLY A 71 2.56 17.14 14.29
CA GLY A 71 3.57 17.36 13.26
C GLY A 71 4.87 17.63 13.99
N ASP A 72 5.87 16.77 13.81
CA ASP A 72 7.19 16.94 14.41
C ASP A 72 7.89 18.15 13.77
N GLY A 73 7.58 19.34 14.28
CA GLY A 73 8.08 20.61 13.80
C GLY A 73 7.47 21.77 14.60
N ASP A 74 8.12 22.11 15.71
CA ASP A 74 7.99 23.38 16.45
C ASP A 74 6.56 23.87 16.80
N GLY A 75 5.98 23.32 17.88
CA GLY A 75 5.03 24.05 18.74
C GLY A 75 3.68 24.52 18.15
N GLY A 76 3.34 24.16 16.92
CA GLY A 76 2.13 24.61 16.25
C GLY A 76 0.90 23.77 16.59
N ARG A 77 -0.07 24.35 17.32
CA ARG A 77 -1.47 23.92 17.25
C ARG A 77 -1.98 24.25 15.84
N GLY A 78 -1.96 23.27 14.93
CA GLY A 78 -2.32 23.47 13.52
C GLY A 78 -2.91 22.21 12.91
N ALA A 79 -3.56 22.37 11.75
CA ALA A 79 -4.11 21.27 10.97
C ALA A 79 -3.00 20.29 10.55
N VAL A 80 -3.35 19.01 10.43
CA VAL A 80 -2.42 17.97 9.99
C VAL A 80 -1.99 18.24 8.54
N GLU A 81 -0.71 18.50 8.31
CA GLU A 81 -0.14 18.70 6.97
C GLU A 81 -0.03 17.37 6.22
N PHE A 82 -0.64 17.27 5.04
CA PHE A 82 -0.47 16.16 4.09
C PHE A 82 -0.77 16.63 2.66
N ASP A 83 -0.25 15.86 1.69
CA ASP A 83 -0.42 16.07 0.25
C ASP A 83 -1.58 15.24 -0.31
N TYR A 84 -1.78 14.01 0.21
CA TYR A 84 -2.87 13.10 -0.19
C TYR A 84 -3.51 12.42 1.01
N LEU A 85 -4.83 12.31 1.00
CA LEU A 85 -5.55 11.32 1.82
C LEU A 85 -5.67 10.04 1.00
N THR A 86 -5.21 8.92 1.53
CA THR A 86 -5.06 7.69 0.75
C THR A 86 -5.78 6.53 1.40
N LEU A 87 -6.77 5.98 0.70
CA LEU A 87 -7.41 4.69 1.01
C LEU A 87 -6.40 3.59 0.66
N ALA A 88 -5.69 3.15 1.68
CA ALA A 88 -4.64 2.14 1.62
C ALA A 88 -4.50 1.56 3.01
N GLY A 89 -4.08 0.30 3.13
CA GLY A 89 -4.09 -0.30 4.44
C GLY A 89 -3.43 -1.64 4.52
N SER A 90 -3.89 -2.39 5.51
CA SER A 90 -3.41 -3.72 5.82
C SER A 90 -4.07 -4.84 5.03
N GLY A 91 -4.96 -4.49 4.09
CA GLY A 91 -5.71 -5.40 3.23
C GLY A 91 -6.06 -4.75 1.88
N GLU A 92 -6.96 -5.39 1.13
CA GLU A 92 -7.44 -4.89 -0.16
C GLU A 92 -8.68 -3.99 0.00
N PRO A 93 -8.59 -2.67 -0.26
CA PRO A 93 -9.71 -1.74 -0.05
C PRO A 93 -11.00 -2.08 -0.79
N LEU A 94 -10.92 -2.67 -2.01
CA LEU A 94 -12.11 -3.03 -2.79
C LEU A 94 -13.01 -4.08 -2.11
N LEU A 95 -12.51 -4.78 -1.08
CA LEU A 95 -13.30 -5.68 -0.23
C LEU A 95 -14.22 -4.96 0.76
N HIS A 96 -14.10 -3.64 0.92
CA HIS A 96 -14.97 -2.86 1.78
C HIS A 96 -16.22 -2.40 1.01
N ARG A 97 -17.40 -2.57 1.61
CA ARG A 97 -18.66 -1.98 1.12
C ARG A 97 -18.85 -0.59 1.73
N GLY A 98 -19.06 0.40 0.88
CA GLY A 98 -19.21 1.79 1.30
C GLY A 98 -18.07 2.70 0.86
N LEU A 99 -17.23 2.25 -0.09
CA LEU A 99 -16.15 3.07 -0.63
C LEU A 99 -16.66 4.38 -1.24
N GLU A 100 -17.81 4.36 -1.93
CA GLU A 100 -18.43 5.57 -2.50
C GLU A 100 -18.71 6.63 -1.42
N GLU A 101 -19.29 6.20 -0.29
CA GLU A 101 -19.60 7.07 0.84
C GLU A 101 -18.32 7.64 1.47
N ILE A 102 -17.32 6.79 1.68
CA ILE A 102 -16.05 7.19 2.29
C ILE A 102 -15.28 8.15 1.39
N ILE A 103 -15.19 7.88 0.08
CA ILE A 103 -14.49 8.73 -0.89
C ILE A 103 -15.17 10.09 -0.97
N ARG A 104 -16.49 10.14 -1.17
CA ARG A 104 -17.23 11.41 -1.23
C ARG A 104 -17.13 12.19 0.07
N GLY A 105 -17.38 11.54 1.19
CA GLY A 105 -17.32 12.18 2.50
C GLY A 105 -15.91 12.66 2.85
N ALA A 106 -14.86 11.97 2.40
CA ALA A 106 -13.48 12.41 2.55
C ALA A 106 -13.20 13.68 1.73
N LYS A 107 -13.60 13.72 0.45
CA LYS A 107 -13.45 14.90 -0.41
C LYS A 107 -14.19 16.13 0.13
N GLU A 108 -15.32 15.93 0.80
CA GLU A 108 -16.03 17.00 1.49
C GLU A 108 -15.33 17.46 2.78
N ALA A 109 -14.61 16.56 3.46
CA ALA A 109 -14.01 16.81 4.76
C ALA A 109 -12.62 17.46 4.70
N VAL A 110 -11.87 17.24 3.62
CA VAL A 110 -10.49 17.73 3.45
C VAL A 110 -10.28 18.42 2.11
N ASP A 111 -9.53 19.52 2.10
CA ASP A 111 -9.14 20.24 0.87
C ASP A 111 -7.86 19.64 0.26
N LYS A 112 -7.87 18.32 0.06
CA LYS A 112 -6.73 17.53 -0.42
C LYS A 112 -7.22 16.39 -1.33
N PRO A 113 -6.44 15.98 -2.34
CA PRO A 113 -6.83 14.89 -3.22
C PRO A 113 -6.95 13.56 -2.47
N VAL A 114 -7.95 12.77 -2.86
CA VAL A 114 -8.21 11.42 -2.33
C VAL A 114 -7.70 10.38 -3.32
N ALA A 115 -6.75 9.57 -2.87
CA ALA A 115 -6.18 8.47 -3.65
C ALA A 115 -6.65 7.09 -3.14
N LEU A 116 -6.73 6.12 -4.05
CA LEU A 116 -7.00 4.72 -3.75
C LEU A 116 -5.82 3.85 -4.21
N LEU A 117 -5.18 3.12 -3.30
CA LEU A 117 -4.22 2.08 -3.66
C LEU A 117 -4.92 0.72 -3.56
N THR A 118 -4.85 -0.06 -4.63
CA THR A 118 -5.58 -1.33 -4.74
C THR A 118 -4.81 -2.31 -5.59
N ASN A 119 -5.02 -3.61 -5.36
CA ASN A 119 -4.56 -4.64 -6.27
C ASN A 119 -5.46 -4.78 -7.52
N GLY A 120 -6.57 -4.04 -7.61
CA GLY A 120 -7.45 -3.95 -8.77
C GLY A 120 -8.27 -5.20 -9.09
N THR A 121 -8.12 -6.27 -8.29
CA THR A 121 -8.64 -7.60 -8.64
C THR A 121 -10.16 -7.69 -8.74
N LEU A 122 -10.90 -6.73 -8.21
CA LEU A 122 -12.38 -6.72 -8.23
C LEU A 122 -12.98 -5.78 -9.28
N PHE A 123 -12.17 -5.08 -10.08
CA PHE A 123 -12.70 -4.15 -11.08
C PHE A 123 -13.45 -4.81 -12.24
N PHE A 124 -13.42 -6.14 -12.35
CA PHE A 124 -14.34 -6.86 -13.26
C PHE A 124 -15.82 -6.69 -12.88
N GLN A 125 -16.13 -6.26 -11.65
CA GLN A 125 -17.49 -5.99 -11.17
C GLN A 125 -17.86 -4.52 -11.36
N ASP A 126 -18.98 -4.27 -12.04
CA ASP A 126 -19.43 -2.91 -12.39
C ASP A 126 -19.80 -2.06 -11.16
N ASP A 127 -20.31 -2.67 -10.10
CA ASP A 127 -20.63 -1.98 -8.84
C ASP A 127 -19.37 -1.50 -8.12
N VAL A 128 -18.31 -2.32 -8.10
CA VAL A 128 -17.00 -1.95 -7.53
C VAL A 128 -16.41 -0.74 -8.26
N ARG A 129 -16.44 -0.73 -9.60
CA ARG A 129 -15.93 0.41 -10.38
C ARG A 129 -16.70 1.69 -10.08
N ARG A 130 -18.04 1.63 -10.02
CA ARG A 130 -18.88 2.80 -9.70
C ARG A 130 -18.55 3.41 -8.35
N GLU A 131 -18.23 2.59 -7.35
CA GLU A 131 -17.94 3.09 -6.01
C GLU A 131 -16.65 3.93 -5.91
N VAL A 132 -15.73 3.82 -6.88
CA VAL A 132 -14.42 4.50 -6.83
C VAL A 132 -14.30 5.69 -7.77
N LEU A 133 -15.33 5.97 -8.60
CA LEU A 133 -15.25 6.97 -9.67
C LEU A 133 -15.03 8.41 -9.19
N GLU A 134 -15.35 8.70 -7.93
CA GLU A 134 -15.18 10.02 -7.34
C GLU A 134 -13.76 10.26 -6.80
N ALA A 135 -12.89 9.25 -6.78
CA ALA A 135 -11.50 9.42 -6.35
C ALA A 135 -10.76 10.37 -7.31
N ASP A 136 -9.71 11.02 -6.82
CA ASP A 136 -8.89 11.89 -7.69
C ASP A 136 -7.78 11.08 -8.39
N LEU A 137 -7.34 10.00 -7.75
CA LEU A 137 -6.27 9.12 -8.23
C LEU A 137 -6.54 7.67 -7.83
N ILE A 138 -6.43 6.73 -8.76
CA ILE A 138 -6.44 5.28 -8.49
C ILE A 138 -5.09 4.70 -8.88
N ILE A 139 -4.50 3.92 -7.97
CA ILE A 139 -3.21 3.25 -8.15
C ILE A 139 -3.45 1.74 -8.06
N PRO A 140 -3.84 1.10 -9.17
CA PRO A 140 -3.95 -0.35 -9.25
C PRO A 140 -2.56 -1.00 -9.39
N SER A 141 -2.44 -2.28 -9.00
CA SER A 141 -1.25 -3.10 -9.27
C SER A 141 -1.54 -4.16 -10.35
N LEU A 142 -0.57 -4.39 -11.24
CA LEU A 142 -0.60 -5.49 -12.21
C LEU A 142 0.80 -6.13 -12.31
N ASP A 143 0.98 -7.26 -11.64
CA ASP A 143 2.30 -7.91 -11.53
C ASP A 143 2.45 -9.15 -12.42
N ALA A 144 1.42 -9.49 -13.18
CA ALA A 144 1.41 -10.63 -14.09
C ALA A 144 0.51 -10.33 -15.29
N ALA A 145 0.80 -10.96 -16.42
CA ALA A 145 -0.03 -10.98 -17.62
C ALA A 145 -0.52 -12.40 -17.97
N THR A 146 0.00 -13.43 -17.30
CA THR A 146 -0.40 -14.82 -17.46
C THR A 146 -0.85 -15.42 -16.13
N GLN A 147 -1.83 -16.33 -16.20
CA GLN A 147 -2.36 -17.01 -15.01
C GLN A 147 -1.28 -17.75 -14.19
N PRO A 148 -0.33 -18.50 -14.81
CA PRO A 148 0.71 -19.18 -14.04
C PRO A 148 1.62 -18.22 -13.28
N THR A 149 1.95 -17.06 -13.86
CA THR A 149 2.77 -16.05 -13.16
C THR A 149 1.96 -15.37 -12.07
N PHE A 150 0.68 -15.05 -12.32
CA PHE A 150 -0.24 -14.51 -11.32
C PHE A 150 -0.36 -15.42 -10.10
N GLU A 151 -0.51 -16.73 -10.31
CA GLU A 151 -0.53 -17.74 -9.25
C GLU A 151 0.79 -17.84 -8.47
N ARG A 152 1.93 -17.66 -9.15
CA ARG A 152 3.25 -17.71 -8.51
C ARG A 152 3.55 -16.46 -7.68
N ILE A 153 3.25 -15.26 -8.20
CA ILE A 153 3.63 -14.00 -7.58
C ILE A 153 2.57 -13.47 -6.61
N ASN A 154 1.30 -13.48 -7.01
CA ASN A 154 0.21 -12.90 -6.24
C ASN A 154 -0.58 -13.93 -5.43
N ARG A 155 -0.51 -15.23 -5.77
CA ARG A 155 -1.26 -16.32 -5.11
C ARG A 155 -2.72 -15.93 -4.87
N PRO A 156 -3.48 -15.73 -5.95
CA PRO A 156 -4.80 -15.14 -5.87
C PRO A 156 -5.81 -16.09 -5.25
N HIS A 157 -6.97 -15.54 -4.86
CA HIS A 157 -8.15 -16.36 -4.64
C HIS A 157 -8.43 -17.23 -5.89
N PRO A 158 -8.78 -18.53 -5.75
CA PRO A 158 -8.90 -19.46 -6.89
C PRO A 158 -9.90 -19.06 -7.98
N ASP A 159 -10.88 -18.22 -7.63
CA ASP A 159 -11.92 -17.74 -8.54
C ASP A 159 -11.49 -16.49 -9.34
N LEU A 160 -10.24 -16.03 -9.23
CA LEU A 160 -9.73 -14.90 -10.00
C LEU A 160 -8.94 -15.35 -11.23
N SER A 161 -9.25 -14.73 -12.36
CA SER A 161 -8.49 -14.84 -13.61
C SER A 161 -7.73 -13.55 -13.90
N ILE A 162 -6.48 -13.67 -14.34
CA ILE A 162 -5.70 -12.49 -14.76
C ILE A 162 -6.35 -11.74 -15.94
N ASP A 163 -7.00 -12.46 -16.86
CA ASP A 163 -7.65 -11.86 -18.02
C ASP A 163 -8.85 -11.00 -17.62
N GLU A 164 -9.63 -11.45 -16.64
CA GLU A 164 -10.76 -10.69 -16.08
C GLU A 164 -10.30 -9.43 -15.34
N ILE A 165 -9.15 -9.51 -14.66
CA ILE A 165 -8.56 -8.36 -13.96
C ILE A 165 -8.10 -7.30 -14.96
N VAL A 166 -7.37 -7.69 -16.01
CA VAL A 166 -6.94 -6.77 -17.06
C VAL A 166 -8.15 -6.12 -17.75
N GLU A 167 -9.17 -6.91 -18.08
CA GLU A 167 -10.41 -6.39 -18.67
C GLU A 167 -11.17 -5.45 -17.73
N GLY A 168 -11.21 -5.74 -16.42
CA GLY A 168 -11.77 -4.85 -15.41
C GLY A 168 -11.05 -3.51 -15.33
N LEU A 169 -9.72 -3.51 -15.44
CA LEU A 169 -8.90 -2.29 -15.46
C LEU A 169 -9.11 -1.48 -16.74
N VAL A 170 -9.27 -2.13 -17.90
CA VAL A 170 -9.63 -1.46 -19.16
C VAL A 170 -10.97 -0.73 -19.00
N ARG A 171 -11.99 -1.41 -18.47
CA ARG A 171 -13.31 -0.79 -18.24
C ARG A 171 -13.25 0.34 -17.21
N LEU A 172 -12.44 0.18 -16.17
CA LEU A 172 -12.22 1.26 -15.20
C LEU A 172 -11.66 2.50 -15.90
N ARG A 173 -10.68 2.36 -16.79
CA ARG A 173 -10.14 3.50 -17.54
C ARG A 173 -11.20 4.19 -18.39
N GLU A 174 -12.10 3.44 -19.01
CA GLU A 174 -13.22 3.98 -19.81
C GLU A 174 -14.23 4.78 -18.97
N GLU A 175 -14.42 4.39 -17.70
CA GLU A 175 -15.43 4.96 -16.81
C GLU A 175 -14.89 6.07 -15.89
N PHE A 176 -13.61 5.99 -15.50
CA PHE A 176 -12.98 6.88 -14.54
C PHE A 176 -12.36 8.08 -15.24
N GLU A 177 -12.64 9.30 -14.77
CA GLU A 177 -12.12 10.54 -15.35
C GLU A 177 -10.84 11.06 -14.67
N GLY A 178 -10.50 10.54 -13.48
CA GLY A 178 -9.29 10.90 -12.74
C GLY A 178 -8.03 10.22 -13.28
N GLU A 179 -6.93 10.34 -12.54
CA GLU A 179 -5.65 9.74 -12.95
C GLU A 179 -5.53 8.27 -12.52
N ILE A 180 -5.02 7.41 -13.40
CA ILE A 180 -4.66 6.03 -13.10
C ILE A 180 -3.14 5.89 -13.17
N TRP A 181 -2.50 5.57 -12.05
CA TRP A 181 -1.07 5.22 -12.04
C TRP A 181 -0.91 3.73 -11.77
N LEU A 182 -0.62 2.95 -12.81
CA LEU A 182 -0.46 1.51 -12.71
C LEU A 182 0.89 1.18 -12.07
N GLU A 183 0.89 0.48 -10.93
CA GLU A 183 2.10 -0.08 -10.35
C GLU A 183 2.37 -1.49 -10.90
N VAL A 184 3.64 -1.76 -11.23
CA VAL A 184 4.12 -3.10 -11.57
C VAL A 184 5.24 -3.46 -10.60
N MET A 185 5.00 -4.45 -9.73
CA MET A 185 6.02 -5.01 -8.86
C MET A 185 6.79 -6.12 -9.58
N LEU A 186 8.05 -5.86 -9.91
CA LEU A 186 8.95 -6.82 -10.53
C LEU A 186 9.73 -7.61 -9.46
N VAL A 187 9.70 -8.94 -9.57
CA VAL A 187 10.37 -9.86 -8.67
C VAL A 187 11.24 -10.81 -9.47
N LYS A 188 12.52 -10.83 -9.13
CA LYS A 188 13.56 -11.53 -9.89
C LYS A 188 13.30 -13.02 -9.96
N GLY A 189 13.33 -13.58 -11.16
CA GLY A 189 13.06 -14.99 -11.45
C GLY A 189 11.60 -15.42 -11.30
N ILE A 190 10.67 -14.48 -11.06
CA ILE A 190 9.24 -14.78 -10.95
C ILE A 190 8.47 -14.24 -12.16
N ASN A 191 8.42 -12.91 -12.31
CA ASN A 191 7.69 -12.22 -13.38
C ASN A 191 8.57 -11.32 -14.27
N ASP A 192 9.86 -11.16 -13.95
CA ASP A 192 10.83 -10.39 -14.75
C ASP A 192 10.97 -10.93 -16.18
N GLY A 193 10.89 -12.25 -16.38
CA GLY A 193 10.84 -12.87 -17.70
C GLY A 193 9.53 -12.62 -18.48
N GLU A 194 8.51 -12.07 -17.83
CA GLU A 194 7.19 -11.77 -18.41
C GLU A 194 6.96 -10.26 -18.63
N ALA A 195 7.97 -9.41 -18.36
CA ALA A 195 7.85 -7.96 -18.41
C ALA A 195 7.21 -7.42 -19.70
N ALA A 196 7.53 -7.98 -20.87
CA ALA A 196 6.95 -7.54 -22.15
C ALA A 196 5.43 -7.79 -22.23
N LEU A 197 4.93 -8.91 -21.70
CA LEU A 197 3.49 -9.19 -21.70
C LEU A 197 2.75 -8.30 -20.70
N ILE A 198 3.39 -7.97 -19.57
CA ILE A 198 2.83 -7.00 -18.60
C ILE A 198 2.79 -5.61 -19.23
N ALA A 199 3.82 -5.21 -19.99
CA ALA A 199 3.83 -3.95 -20.72
C ALA A 199 2.70 -3.89 -21.76
N GLU A 200 2.49 -4.95 -22.55
CA GLU A 200 1.35 -5.05 -23.49
C GLU A 200 -0.01 -4.93 -22.77
N ALA A 201 -0.15 -5.55 -21.60
CA ALA A 201 -1.37 -5.42 -20.79
C ALA A 201 -1.54 -3.98 -20.25
N ALA A 202 -0.46 -3.33 -19.81
CA ALA A 202 -0.47 -1.94 -19.37
C ALA A 202 -0.87 -0.99 -20.51
N GLU A 203 -0.35 -1.19 -21.72
CA GLU A 203 -0.74 -0.42 -22.91
C GLU A 203 -2.24 -0.56 -23.22
N ARG A 204 -2.79 -1.77 -23.09
CA ARG A 204 -4.22 -2.02 -23.26
C ARG A 204 -5.07 -1.30 -22.20
N ILE A 205 -4.62 -1.27 -20.95
CA ILE A 205 -5.31 -0.57 -19.85
C ILE A 205 -5.29 0.95 -20.08
N GLY A 206 -4.22 1.49 -20.66
CA GLY A 206 -4.07 2.92 -20.92
C GLY A 206 -4.02 3.80 -19.66
N PRO A 207 -3.18 3.48 -18.64
CA PRO A 207 -3.02 4.33 -17.47
C PRO A 207 -2.29 5.64 -17.84
N ASP A 208 -2.43 6.67 -17.00
CA ASP A 208 -1.70 7.93 -17.15
C ASP A 208 -0.20 7.76 -16.86
N LYS A 209 0.15 6.83 -15.96
CA LYS A 209 1.52 6.47 -15.63
C LYS A 209 1.66 4.98 -15.40
N VAL A 210 2.84 4.45 -15.75
CA VAL A 210 3.30 3.13 -15.32
C VAL A 210 4.48 3.32 -14.37
N GLN A 211 4.37 2.76 -13.17
CA GLN A 211 5.35 2.88 -12.11
C GLN A 211 5.95 1.50 -11.81
N LEU A 212 7.21 1.34 -12.17
CA LEU A 212 7.96 0.11 -11.92
C LEU A 212 8.53 0.12 -10.51
N ASN A 213 8.31 -0.96 -9.80
CA ASN A 213 8.83 -1.18 -8.46
C ASN A 213 9.51 -2.54 -8.39
N THR A 214 10.32 -2.73 -7.37
CA THR A 214 10.97 -4.02 -7.06
C THR A 214 10.95 -4.23 -5.56
N VAL A 215 11.42 -5.39 -5.11
CA VAL A 215 11.43 -5.81 -3.70
C VAL A 215 12.47 -5.03 -2.88
N VAL A 216 12.33 -3.69 -2.86
CA VAL A 216 13.18 -2.77 -2.09
C VAL A 216 12.85 -2.79 -0.60
N ARG A 217 11.65 -3.24 -0.25
CA ARG A 217 11.24 -3.45 1.14
C ARG A 217 11.43 -4.92 1.44
N PRO A 218 12.03 -5.28 2.59
CA PRO A 218 12.21 -6.69 2.87
C PRO A 218 10.80 -7.35 2.92
N PRO A 219 10.57 -8.40 2.11
CA PRO A 219 9.31 -9.13 2.05
C PRO A 219 9.20 -10.10 3.24
N ALA A 220 8.01 -10.68 3.45
CA ALA A 220 7.85 -11.77 4.42
C ALA A 220 8.40 -13.12 3.94
N GLU A 221 8.59 -13.27 2.63
CA GLU A 221 9.11 -14.47 1.97
C GLU A 221 10.43 -14.18 1.28
N PRO A 222 11.33 -15.16 1.08
CA PRO A 222 12.70 -14.91 0.61
C PRO A 222 12.79 -14.65 -0.92
N VAL A 223 11.99 -13.72 -1.43
CA VAL A 223 12.04 -13.27 -2.83
C VAL A 223 13.08 -12.16 -3.01
N GLN A 224 13.62 -12.04 -4.22
CA GLN A 224 14.74 -11.14 -4.52
C GLN A 224 14.30 -9.96 -5.39
N PRO A 225 14.84 -8.75 -5.15
CA PRO A 225 14.66 -7.64 -6.07
C PRO A 225 15.48 -7.85 -7.35
N LEU A 226 15.05 -7.19 -8.43
CA LEU A 226 15.92 -6.85 -9.55
C LEU A 226 17.01 -5.87 -9.09
N SER A 227 18.20 -5.96 -9.68
CA SER A 227 19.27 -4.96 -9.48
C SER A 227 18.90 -3.61 -10.13
N PRO A 228 19.59 -2.51 -9.78
CA PRO A 228 19.41 -1.23 -10.47
C PRO A 228 19.56 -1.33 -11.99
N ASP A 229 20.62 -1.98 -12.48
CA ASP A 229 20.83 -2.19 -13.92
C ASP A 229 19.71 -3.02 -14.57
N GLU A 230 19.18 -4.03 -13.84
CA GLU A 230 18.04 -4.83 -14.31
C GLU A 230 16.76 -3.98 -14.38
N MET A 231 16.53 -3.10 -13.40
CA MET A 231 15.39 -2.17 -13.40
C MET A 231 15.49 -1.13 -14.51
N ASP A 232 16.69 -0.59 -14.77
CA ASP A 232 16.93 0.34 -15.87
C ASP A 232 16.62 -0.32 -17.22
N GLY A 233 16.99 -1.60 -17.39
CA GLY A 233 16.62 -2.38 -18.58
C GLY A 233 15.11 -2.55 -18.76
N MET A 234 14.32 -2.52 -17.68
CA MET A 234 12.85 -2.61 -17.76
C MET A 234 12.22 -1.35 -18.32
N LEU A 235 12.87 -0.19 -18.19
CA LEU A 235 12.39 1.06 -18.81
C LEU A 235 12.41 1.00 -20.36
N GLU A 236 13.23 0.13 -20.95
CA GLU A 236 13.19 -0.12 -22.39
C GLU A 236 11.96 -0.96 -22.81
N VAL A 237 11.45 -1.78 -21.90
CA VAL A 237 10.29 -2.66 -22.10
C VAL A 237 8.98 -1.90 -21.85
N PHE A 238 8.93 -1.10 -20.79
CA PHE A 238 7.77 -0.30 -20.42
C PHE A 238 7.92 1.14 -20.90
N SER A 239 7.42 1.43 -22.10
CA SER A 239 7.55 2.77 -22.69
C SER A 239 6.92 3.86 -21.81
N GLY A 240 7.71 4.87 -21.46
CA GLY A 240 7.24 6.01 -20.65
C GLY A 240 7.02 5.69 -19.17
N ALA A 241 7.42 4.51 -18.69
CA ALA A 241 7.36 4.17 -17.29
C ALA A 241 8.42 4.92 -16.46
N GLU A 242 8.20 4.98 -15.15
CA GLU A 242 9.17 5.50 -14.19
C GLU A 242 9.49 4.44 -13.13
N VAL A 243 10.76 4.38 -12.69
CA VAL A 243 11.14 3.52 -11.57
C VAL A 243 10.89 4.26 -10.26
N ILE A 244 10.07 3.69 -9.38
CA ILE A 244 9.82 4.21 -8.04
C ILE A 244 10.76 3.55 -7.01
N ALA A 245 12.08 3.72 -7.17
CA ALA A 245 13.09 3.17 -6.26
C ALA A 245 13.69 4.26 -5.34
N GLU A 246 13.55 4.01 -4.04
CA GLU A 246 14.21 4.65 -2.89
C GLU A 246 13.89 6.11 -2.52
N TRP A 247 14.10 6.36 -1.23
CA TRP A 247 13.54 7.40 -0.37
C TRP A 247 14.45 8.63 -0.29
N GLY A 248 13.86 9.81 -0.09
CA GLY A 248 14.58 11.07 0.09
C GLY A 248 13.99 12.02 1.14
N ARG A 249 13.28 11.52 2.18
CA ARG A 249 12.77 12.36 3.27
C ARG A 249 13.01 11.76 4.66
N ASP A 250 13.36 12.63 5.60
CA ASP A 250 13.59 12.31 7.02
C ASP A 250 12.31 11.84 7.71
N LEU A 251 12.34 10.62 8.26
CA LEU A 251 11.33 10.16 9.22
C LEU A 251 11.51 10.87 10.55
N SER A 252 10.45 10.92 11.37
CA SER A 252 10.55 11.44 12.75
C SER A 252 11.64 10.72 13.53
N LYS A 253 12.69 11.44 13.90
CA LYS A 253 13.80 10.91 14.70
C LYS A 253 13.31 10.38 16.05
N MET A 254 12.36 11.09 16.69
CA MET A 254 11.78 10.67 17.96
C MET A 254 11.08 9.32 17.85
N THR A 255 10.30 9.12 16.79
CA THR A 255 9.58 7.87 16.57
C THR A 255 10.51 6.72 16.18
N VAL A 256 11.54 7.00 15.36
CA VAL A 256 12.60 6.02 15.05
C VAL A 256 13.28 5.54 16.33
N ASP A 257 13.65 6.47 17.22
CA ASP A 257 14.28 6.15 18.50
C ASP A 257 13.34 5.33 19.41
N LEU A 258 12.04 5.67 19.48
CA LEU A 258 11.04 4.90 20.22
C LEU A 258 10.93 3.45 19.73
N ILE A 259 10.78 3.24 18.42
CA ILE A 259 10.66 1.90 17.84
C ILE A 259 11.94 1.09 18.08
N ARG A 260 13.12 1.70 17.87
CA ARG A 260 14.40 1.05 18.17
C ARG A 260 14.49 0.64 19.64
N ASP A 261 14.15 1.53 20.57
CA ASP A 261 14.23 1.25 22.01
C ASP A 261 13.32 0.10 22.44
N LEU A 262 12.14 -0.07 21.81
CA LEU A 262 11.29 -1.23 22.01
C LEU A 262 11.96 -2.52 21.55
N LEU A 263 12.61 -2.49 20.39
CA LEU A 263 13.28 -3.63 19.76
C LEU A 263 14.58 -4.06 20.46
N THR A 264 15.27 -3.12 21.12
CA THR A 264 16.44 -3.42 21.96
C THR A 264 16.07 -4.20 23.22
N ARG A 265 14.84 -4.01 23.75
CA ARG A 265 14.40 -4.70 24.98
C ARG A 265 14.09 -6.17 24.74
N ARG A 266 13.49 -6.49 23.59
CA ARG A 266 13.13 -7.85 23.17
C ARG A 266 12.69 -7.87 21.71
N PRO A 267 12.79 -9.03 21.02
CA PRO A 267 12.11 -9.21 19.75
C PRO A 267 10.61 -8.95 19.87
N CYS A 268 10.04 -8.16 18.96
CA CYS A 268 8.62 -7.81 18.94
C CYS A 268 8.01 -8.11 17.56
N THR A 269 6.78 -8.60 17.54
CA THR A 269 5.95 -8.64 16.32
C THR A 269 5.43 -7.25 15.96
N LEU A 270 4.97 -7.06 14.72
CA LEU A 270 4.35 -5.80 14.29
C LEU A 270 3.14 -5.41 15.15
N ALA A 271 2.31 -6.40 15.52
CA ALA A 271 1.16 -6.20 16.40
C ALA A 271 1.57 -5.76 17.83
N GLU A 272 2.65 -6.33 18.37
CA GLU A 272 3.20 -5.90 19.67
C GLU A 272 3.78 -4.49 19.62
N LEU A 273 4.51 -4.14 18.55
CA LEU A 273 5.02 -2.77 18.36
C LEU A 273 3.86 -1.77 18.28
N SER A 274 2.78 -2.10 17.58
CA SER A 274 1.58 -1.26 17.50
C SER A 274 0.93 -1.07 18.88
N SER A 275 0.75 -2.16 19.63
CA SER A 275 0.20 -2.08 20.98
C SER A 275 1.08 -1.28 21.96
N LEU A 276 2.41 -1.31 21.79
CA LEU A 276 3.35 -0.67 22.72
C LEU A 276 3.61 0.82 22.39
N SER A 277 3.63 1.17 21.10
CA SER A 277 3.87 2.55 20.64
C SER A 277 2.60 3.38 20.51
N GLY A 278 1.44 2.73 20.39
CA GLY A 278 0.18 3.40 20.03
C GLY A 278 0.08 3.78 18.55
N LEU A 279 1.10 3.46 17.74
CA LEU A 279 1.13 3.74 16.31
C LEU A 279 0.45 2.63 15.51
N HIS A 280 -0.07 3.02 14.34
CA HIS A 280 -0.67 2.07 13.41
C HIS A 280 0.39 1.18 12.75
N GLN A 281 0.05 -0.07 12.45
CA GLN A 281 0.99 -1.05 11.89
C GLN A 281 1.64 -0.60 10.57
N ASN A 282 0.88 0.03 9.66
CA ASN A 282 1.41 0.54 8.40
C ASN A 282 2.41 1.69 8.57
N GLU A 283 2.24 2.49 9.63
CA GLU A 283 3.18 3.56 9.96
C GLU A 283 4.46 3.00 10.57
N ILE A 284 4.34 2.03 11.50
CA ILE A 284 5.48 1.34 12.11
C ILE A 284 6.39 0.72 11.06
N LEU A 285 5.82 0.13 10.01
CA LEU A 285 6.60 -0.47 8.93
C LEU A 285 7.52 0.52 8.22
N LYS A 286 7.11 1.79 8.10
CA LYS A 286 7.98 2.84 7.50
C LYS A 286 9.25 3.04 8.33
N TYR A 287 9.12 3.04 9.66
CA TYR A 287 10.26 3.14 10.56
C TYR A 287 11.11 1.87 10.58
N LEU A 288 10.48 0.70 10.54
CA LEU A 288 11.21 -0.58 10.45
C LEU A 288 12.03 -0.68 9.17
N GLU A 289 11.48 -0.25 8.02
CA GLU A 289 12.20 -0.21 6.74
C GLU A 289 13.48 0.61 6.82
N VAL A 290 13.43 1.81 7.42
CA VAL A 290 14.62 2.65 7.59
C VAL A 290 15.64 1.98 8.51
N LEU A 291 15.19 1.43 9.63
CA LEU A 291 16.08 0.74 10.57
C LEU A 291 16.72 -0.52 9.95
N GLU A 292 16.03 -1.22 9.05
CA GLU A 292 16.56 -2.38 8.31
C GLU A 292 17.59 -1.94 7.26
N ALA A 293 17.30 -0.87 6.51
CA ALA A 293 18.21 -0.31 5.51
C ALA A 293 19.51 0.20 6.15
N GLU A 294 19.42 0.75 7.37
CA GLU A 294 20.58 1.18 8.16
C GLU A 294 21.29 0.04 8.90
N ASP A 295 20.89 -1.22 8.68
CA ASP A 295 21.40 -2.42 9.34
C ASP A 295 21.27 -2.42 10.88
N LYS A 296 20.32 -1.66 11.44
CA LYS A 296 20.13 -1.52 12.90
C LYS A 296 19.22 -2.59 13.49
N ILE A 297 18.38 -3.23 12.68
CA ILE A 297 17.47 -4.28 13.13
C ILE A 297 17.54 -5.49 12.19
N MET A 298 16.99 -6.63 12.63
CA MET A 298 16.84 -7.84 11.84
C MET A 298 15.46 -8.47 12.01
N ARG A 299 15.05 -9.25 11.02
CA ARG A 299 13.84 -10.09 11.07
C ARG A 299 14.16 -11.48 11.56
N LEU A 300 13.26 -12.02 12.37
CA LEU A 300 13.33 -13.36 12.92
C LEU A 300 11.99 -14.04 12.71
N ARG A 301 12.01 -15.31 12.28
CA ARG A 301 10.80 -16.14 12.20
C ARG A 301 10.79 -17.11 13.37
N HIS A 302 9.73 -17.07 14.17
CA HIS A 302 9.55 -18.01 15.29
C HIS A 302 8.08 -18.45 15.36
N LYS A 303 7.84 -19.77 15.30
CA LYS A 303 6.49 -20.38 15.32
C LYS A 303 5.54 -19.69 14.33
N ASP A 304 5.98 -19.58 13.08
CA ASP A 304 5.25 -18.96 11.97
C ASP A 304 4.90 -17.48 12.11
N ARG A 305 5.47 -16.80 13.13
CA ARG A 305 5.31 -15.36 13.32
C ARG A 305 6.61 -14.62 12.96
N LEU A 306 6.45 -13.45 12.38
CA LEU A 306 7.54 -12.52 12.08
C LEU A 306 7.78 -11.61 13.28
N TYR A 307 9.02 -11.59 13.75
CA TYR A 307 9.52 -10.71 14.79
C TYR A 307 10.60 -9.79 14.20
N PHE A 308 10.70 -8.60 14.79
CA PHE A 308 11.79 -7.66 14.56
C PHE A 308 12.63 -7.60 15.83
N GLN A 309 13.95 -7.49 15.70
CA GLN A 309 14.88 -7.36 16.82
C GLN A 309 15.96 -6.34 16.47
N ALA A 310 16.39 -5.53 17.43
CA ALA A 310 17.59 -4.71 17.24
C ALA A 310 18.83 -5.60 17.06
N LYS A 311 19.71 -5.22 16.14
CA LYS A 311 21.06 -5.79 16.10
C LYS A 311 21.84 -5.13 17.22
N ASP A 312 22.41 -5.92 18.12
CA ASP A 312 23.36 -5.38 19.10
C ASP A 312 24.53 -4.75 18.33
N GLY A 313 24.85 -3.49 18.67
CA GLY A 313 26.01 -2.77 18.14
C GLY A 313 27.32 -3.23 18.75
#